data_AF-A0A6L5QGK2-F1
#
_entry.id   AF-A0A6L5QGK2-F1
#
_cell.length_a   1.000
_cell.length_b   1.000
_cell.length_c   1.000
_cell.angle_alpha   90.00
_cell.angle_beta   90.00
_cell.angle_gamma   90.00
#
_symmetry.space_group_name_H-M   'P 1'
#
loop_
_entity.id
_entity.type
_entity.pdbx_description
1 polymer ?
#
loop_
_entity_poly.entity_id
_entity_poly.type
_entity_poly.pdbx_seq_one_letter_code
_entity_poly.pdbx_strand_id
1 'polypeptide(L)'
;MAHDEDNRPPGLIASLGLVTRNAIGLLLNRLELAALELAQVRNHLLQLVLVFALAVLLGGFALIYASVTIVYLAWAAIGWVILPIITVVFLLVAIGLILYARGLLRSGKLSLPATMAELKSDRDMLL
;
A
#
# COMPACT_ATOMS: atom_id res chain seq x y z
N MET A 1 40.43 44.08 47.48
CA MET A 1 39.39 43.06 47.79
C MET A 1 38.05 43.66 47.47
N ALA A 2 37.44 43.22 46.37
CA ALA A 2 36.00 43.07 46.16
C ALA A 2 35.84 42.54 44.74
N HIS A 3 35.74 41.21 44.66
CA HIS A 3 35.11 40.53 43.54
C HIS A 3 33.61 40.87 43.51
N ASP A 4 32.98 40.48 42.41
CA ASP A 4 31.54 40.26 42.21
C ASP A 4 30.85 41.34 41.36
N GLU A 5 30.11 41.03 40.30
CA GLU A 5 29.86 39.82 39.53
C GLU A 5 29.18 40.37 38.26
N ASP A 6 29.68 40.04 37.07
CA ASP A 6 29.05 40.39 35.78
C ASP A 6 27.77 39.56 35.61
N ASN A 7 26.71 39.91 36.35
CA ASN A 7 25.40 39.28 36.26
C ASN A 7 24.63 39.87 35.05
N ARG A 8 25.17 39.66 33.85
CA ARG A 8 24.43 39.92 32.61
C ARG A 8 23.38 38.83 32.43
N PRO A 9 22.08 39.18 32.42
CA PRO A 9 21.02 38.20 32.26
C PRO A 9 21.27 37.42 30.95
N PRO A 10 21.14 36.09 30.95
CA PRO A 10 21.34 35.28 29.75
C PRO A 10 20.37 35.80 28.68
N GLY A 11 20.91 36.45 27.66
CA GLY A 11 20.13 37.25 26.73
C GLY A 11 19.04 36.43 26.04
N LEU A 12 17.91 37.06 25.70
CA LEU A 12 16.82 36.43 24.92
C LEU A 12 17.33 35.73 23.66
N ILE A 13 18.42 36.22 23.07
CA ILE A 13 19.07 35.62 21.89
C ILE A 13 19.64 34.22 22.23
N ALA A 14 20.16 34.03 23.44
CA ALA A 14 20.61 32.74 23.95
C ALA A 14 19.44 31.79 24.25
N SER A 15 18.29 32.31 24.73
CA SER A 15 17.09 31.48 24.94
C SER A 15 16.44 31.05 23.62
N LEU A 16 16.41 31.92 22.60
CA LEU A 16 15.98 31.55 21.25
C LEU A 16 16.91 30.49 20.62
N GLY A 17 18.22 30.62 20.81
CA GLY A 17 19.19 29.62 20.36
C GLY A 17 18.92 28.25 20.99
N LEU A 18 18.60 28.21 22.28
CA LEU A 18 18.29 26.98 23.02
C LEU A 18 16.96 26.35 22.54
N VAL A 19 15.90 27.17 22.38
CA VAL A 19 14.59 26.72 21.90
C VAL A 19 14.68 26.17 20.48
N THR A 20 15.42 26.84 19.60
CA THR A 20 15.63 26.39 18.21
C THR A 20 16.34 25.04 18.17
N ARG A 21 17.38 24.86 18.99
CA ARG A 21 18.12 23.60 19.08
C ARG A 21 17.26 22.45 19.60
N ASN A 22 16.39 22.74 20.57
CA ASN A 22 15.45 21.77 21.13
C ASN A 22 14.33 21.42 20.12
N ALA A 23 13.80 22.41 19.42
CA ALA A 23 12.80 22.22 18.35
C ALA A 23 13.35 21.37 17.20
N ILE A 24 14.59 21.60 16.78
CA ILE A 24 15.26 20.77 15.76
C ILE A 24 15.43 19.33 16.26
N GLY A 25 15.85 19.13 17.52
CA GLY A 25 15.97 17.80 18.11
C GLY A 25 14.64 17.03 18.17
N LEU A 26 13.55 17.72 18.50
CA LEU A 26 12.20 17.14 18.50
C LEU A 26 11.72 16.76 17.10
N LEU A 27 12.01 17.59 16.09
CA LEU A 27 11.67 17.30 14.69
C LEU A 27 12.45 16.08 14.17
N LEU A 28 13.76 16.01 14.46
CA LEU A 28 14.60 14.87 14.08
C LEU A 28 14.11 13.57 14.71
N ASN A 29 13.76 13.59 16.01
CA ASN A 29 13.24 12.42 16.71
C ASN A 29 11.89 11.94 16.12
N ARG A 30 10.99 12.88 15.76
CA ARG A 30 9.74 12.52 15.07
C ARG A 30 9.96 11.98 13.67
N LEU A 31 10.96 12.48 12.94
CA LEU A 31 11.34 11.97 11.62
C LEU A 31 11.93 10.56 11.71
N GLU A 32 12.78 10.28 12.71
CA GLU A 32 13.27 8.93 12.98
C GLU A 32 12.12 7.98 13.30
N LEU A 33 11.20 8.38 14.18
CA LEU A 33 10.02 7.59 14.52
C LEU A 33 9.12 7.35 13.31
N ALA A 34 8.83 8.40 12.52
CA ALA A 34 8.02 8.27 11.31
C ALA A 34 8.68 7.39 10.25
N ALA A 35 10.00 7.48 10.07
CA ALA A 35 10.77 6.63 9.16
C ALA A 35 10.75 5.16 9.62
N LEU A 36 10.85 4.92 10.93
CA LEU A 36 10.82 3.59 11.51
C LEU A 36 9.42 2.95 11.43
N GLU A 37 8.37 3.73 11.70
CA GLU A 37 6.98 3.30 11.49
C GLU A 37 6.69 3.02 10.01
N LEU A 38 7.19 3.84 9.07
CA LEU A 38 7.06 3.59 7.64
C LEU A 38 7.75 2.28 7.22
N ALA A 39 8.93 2.00 7.75
CA ALA A 39 9.68 0.77 7.49
C ALA A 39 8.94 -0.47 8.02
N GLN A 40 8.33 -0.35 9.20
CA GLN A 40 7.52 -1.41 9.81
C GLN A 40 6.24 -1.68 9.01
N VAL A 41 5.53 -0.63 8.59
CA VAL A 41 4.34 -0.74 7.73
C VAL A 41 4.71 -1.36 6.39
N ARG A 42 5.83 -0.97 5.78
CA ARG A 42 6.32 -1.58 4.53
C ARG A 42 6.53 -3.08 4.67
N ASN A 43 7.14 -3.55 5.77
CA ASN A 43 7.38 -4.98 5.95
C ASN A 43 6.07 -5.77 6.12
N HIS A 44 5.12 -5.24 6.90
CA HIS A 44 3.80 -5.85 7.03
C HIS A 44 3.01 -5.83 5.72
N LEU A 45 3.09 -4.75 4.94
CA LEU A 45 2.47 -4.68 3.62
C LEU A 45 3.09 -5.68 2.65
N LEU A 46 4.42 -5.82 2.63
CA LEU A 46 5.09 -6.83 1.80
C LEU A 46 4.64 -8.24 2.18
N GLN A 47 4.58 -8.56 3.48
CA GLN A 47 4.07 -9.85 3.95
C GLN A 47 2.60 -10.07 3.53
N LEU A 48 1.75 -9.07 3.67
CA LEU A 48 0.34 -9.15 3.29
C LEU A 48 0.18 -9.34 1.77
N VAL A 49 0.96 -8.63 0.96
CA VAL A 49 1.00 -8.78 -0.50
C VAL A 49 1.47 -10.19 -0.88
N LEU A 50 2.48 -10.73 -0.20
CA LEU A 50 2.99 -12.07 -0.44
C LEU A 50 1.94 -13.15 -0.12
N VAL A 51 1.29 -13.05 1.05
CA VAL A 51 0.20 -13.95 1.46
C VAL A 51 -0.98 -13.82 0.50
N PHE A 52 -1.34 -12.61 0.11
CA PHE A 52 -2.42 -12.37 -0.85
C PHE A 52 -2.09 -12.95 -2.23
N ALA A 53 -0.86 -12.74 -2.73
CA ALA A 53 -0.42 -13.33 -4.00
C ALA A 53 -0.46 -14.86 -3.95
N LEU A 54 -0.02 -15.47 -2.85
CA LEU A 54 -0.08 -16.91 -2.65
C LEU A 54 -1.53 -17.41 -2.59
N ALA A 55 -2.42 -16.67 -1.89
CA ALA A 55 -3.84 -16.98 -1.82
C ALA A 55 -4.52 -16.89 -3.20
N VAL A 56 -4.20 -15.87 -4.00
CA VAL A 56 -4.71 -15.72 -5.37
C VAL A 56 -4.20 -16.85 -6.26
N LEU A 57 -2.91 -17.22 -6.16
CA LEU A 57 -2.34 -18.35 -6.91
C LEU A 57 -3.02 -19.67 -6.55
N LEU A 58 -3.07 -20.02 -5.27
CA LEU A 58 -3.71 -21.26 -4.80
C LEU A 58 -5.21 -21.26 -5.11
N GLY A 59 -5.89 -20.13 -4.95
CA GLY A 59 -7.29 -19.96 -5.33
C GLY A 59 -7.51 -20.15 -6.84
N GLY A 60 -6.61 -19.65 -7.68
CA GLY A 60 -6.62 -19.87 -9.12
C GLY A 60 -6.46 -21.34 -9.49
N PHE A 61 -5.50 -22.04 -8.87
CA PHE A 61 -5.36 -23.49 -9.06
C PHE A 61 -6.61 -24.26 -8.61
N ALA A 62 -7.19 -23.89 -7.46
CA ALA A 62 -8.42 -24.50 -6.98
C ALA A 62 -9.59 -24.30 -7.96
N LEU A 63 -9.74 -23.10 -8.53
CA LEU A 63 -10.74 -22.80 -9.56
C LEU A 63 -10.55 -23.63 -10.83
N ILE A 64 -9.30 -23.79 -11.31
CA ILE A 64 -8.99 -24.63 -12.47
C ILE A 64 -9.37 -26.08 -12.19
N TYR A 65 -8.92 -26.63 -11.06
CA TYR A 65 -9.25 -28.01 -10.69
C TYR A 65 -10.74 -28.23 -10.51
N ALA A 66 -11.44 -27.31 -9.84
CA ALA A 66 -12.89 -27.38 -9.69
C ALA A 66 -13.60 -27.39 -11.06
N SER A 67 -13.14 -26.57 -12.01
CA SER A 67 -13.67 -26.55 -13.38
C SER A 67 -13.51 -27.88 -14.06
N VAL A 68 -12.29 -28.45 -14.03
CA VAL A 68 -12.00 -29.76 -14.61
C VAL A 68 -12.87 -30.84 -13.96
N THR A 69 -13.01 -30.84 -12.64
CA THR A 69 -13.88 -31.77 -11.92
C THR A 69 -15.34 -31.64 -12.37
N ILE A 70 -15.88 -30.43 -12.48
CA ILE A 70 -17.26 -30.21 -12.94
C ILE A 70 -17.43 -30.70 -14.38
N VAL A 71 -16.49 -30.37 -15.29
CA VAL A 71 -16.54 -30.86 -16.68
C VAL A 71 -16.54 -32.38 -16.70
N TYR A 72 -15.62 -33.01 -15.97
CA TYR A 72 -15.50 -34.48 -15.95
C TYR A 72 -16.78 -35.15 -15.44
N LEU A 73 -17.34 -34.64 -14.34
CA LEU A 73 -18.55 -35.22 -13.73
C LEU A 73 -19.79 -35.02 -14.60
N ALA A 74 -19.91 -33.85 -15.24
CA ALA A 74 -21.04 -33.51 -16.09
C ALA A 74 -20.92 -34.08 -17.51
N TRP A 75 -19.72 -34.48 -17.94
CA TRP A 75 -19.47 -34.96 -19.30
C TRP A 75 -20.37 -36.14 -19.67
N ALA A 76 -20.60 -37.07 -18.75
CA ALA A 76 -21.47 -38.22 -19.00
C ALA A 76 -22.95 -37.85 -19.22
N ALA A 77 -23.41 -36.74 -18.64
CA ALA A 77 -24.82 -36.33 -18.70
C ALA A 77 -25.12 -35.38 -19.87
N ILE A 78 -24.22 -34.41 -20.11
CA ILE A 78 -24.45 -33.30 -21.05
C ILE A 78 -23.33 -33.11 -22.07
N GLY A 79 -22.25 -33.90 -22.00
CA GLY A 79 -21.17 -33.91 -22.97
C GLY A 79 -20.58 -32.52 -23.20
N TRP A 80 -20.49 -32.13 -24.46
CA TRP A 80 -19.89 -30.86 -24.88
C TRP A 80 -20.66 -29.60 -24.42
N VAL A 81 -21.94 -29.73 -24.03
CA VAL A 81 -22.79 -28.60 -23.60
C VAL A 81 -22.30 -27.97 -22.28
N ILE A 82 -21.54 -28.71 -21.46
CA ILE A 82 -20.98 -28.15 -20.22
C ILE A 82 -19.93 -27.06 -20.46
N LEU A 83 -19.21 -27.11 -21.59
CA LEU A 83 -18.16 -26.13 -21.93
C LEU A 83 -18.70 -24.70 -22.03
N PRO A 84 -19.73 -24.40 -22.85
CA PRO A 84 -20.29 -23.05 -22.90
C PRO A 84 -20.92 -22.62 -21.58
N ILE A 85 -21.51 -23.53 -20.80
CA ILE A 85 -22.07 -23.21 -19.47
C ILE A 85 -20.97 -22.72 -18.53
N ILE A 86 -19.88 -23.49 -18.39
CA ILE A 86 -18.73 -23.08 -17.56
C ILE A 86 -18.13 -21.77 -18.08
N THR A 87 -18.04 -21.60 -19.41
CA THR A 87 -17.51 -20.37 -20.02
C THR A 87 -18.34 -19.15 -19.60
N VAL A 88 -19.68 -19.24 -19.63
CA VAL A 88 -20.57 -18.15 -19.18
C VAL A 88 -20.39 -17.89 -17.69
N VAL A 89 -20.27 -18.93 -16.85
CA VAL A 89 -20.03 -18.76 -15.41
C VAL A 89 -18.71 -18.01 -15.17
N PHE A 90 -17.62 -18.42 -15.82
CA PHE A 90 -16.34 -17.72 -15.70
C PHE A 90 -16.38 -16.29 -16.22
N LEU A 91 -17.13 -16.04 -17.29
CA LEU A 91 -17.32 -14.69 -17.84
C LEU A 91 -18.03 -13.78 -16.82
N LEU A 92 -19.08 -14.29 -16.16
CA LEU A 92 -19.78 -13.55 -15.11
C LEU A 92 -18.87 -13.25 -13.91
N VAL A 93 -18.07 -14.24 -13.48
CA VAL A 93 -17.08 -14.04 -12.40
C VAL A 93 -16.04 -13.00 -12.80
N ALA A 94 -15.53 -13.05 -14.03
CA ALA A 94 -14.56 -12.08 -14.54
C ALA A 94 -15.13 -10.65 -14.57
N ILE A 95 -16.37 -10.49 -15.06
CA ILE A 95 -17.06 -9.18 -15.04
C ILE A 95 -17.23 -8.69 -13.60
N GLY A 96 -17.66 -9.56 -12.68
CA GLY A 96 -17.79 -9.24 -11.26
C GLY A 96 -16.47 -8.77 -10.64
N LEU A 97 -15.37 -9.47 -10.92
CA LEU A 97 -14.03 -9.09 -10.46
C LEU A 97 -13.57 -7.76 -11.05
N ILE A 98 -13.83 -7.49 -12.33
CA ILE A 98 -13.50 -6.21 -12.98
C ILE A 98 -14.29 -5.06 -12.35
N LEU A 99 -15.58 -5.25 -12.10
CA LEU A 99 -16.42 -4.23 -11.45
C LEU A 99 -15.98 -3.99 -10.01
N TYR A 100 -15.64 -5.06 -9.27
CA TYR A 100 -15.11 -4.96 -7.91
C TYR A 100 -13.76 -4.23 -7.88
N ALA A 101 -12.82 -4.60 -8.78
CA ALA A 101 -11.53 -3.93 -8.92
C ALA A 101 -11.70 -2.44 -9.27
N ARG A 102 -12.61 -2.11 -10.19
CA ARG A 102 -12.95 -0.71 -10.51
C ARG A 102 -13.53 0.02 -9.31
N GLY A 103 -14.39 -0.62 -8.51
CA GLY A 103 -14.90 -0.07 -7.26
C GLY A 103 -13.79 0.21 -6.25
N LEU A 104 -12.83 -0.71 -6.13
CA LEU A 104 -11.69 -0.58 -5.22
C LEU A 104 -10.74 0.56 -5.62
N LEU A 105 -10.43 0.69 -6.92
CA LEU A 105 -9.66 1.81 -7.47
C LEU A 105 -10.37 3.15 -7.26
N ARG A 106 -11.69 3.17 -7.48
CA ARG A 106 -12.52 4.38 -7.34
C ARG A 106 -12.74 4.77 -5.88
N SER A 107 -12.58 3.84 -4.94
CA SER A 107 -12.65 4.08 -3.49
C SER A 107 -11.38 4.70 -2.90
N GLY A 108 -10.37 5.03 -3.73
CA GLY A 108 -9.18 5.77 -3.29
C GLY A 108 -8.20 4.98 -2.41
N LYS A 109 -8.52 3.74 -2.03
CA LYS A 109 -7.65 2.90 -1.17
C LYS A 109 -6.36 2.42 -1.87
N LEU A 110 -6.29 2.58 -3.18
CA LEU A 110 -5.13 2.29 -4.04
C LEU A 110 -4.56 3.57 -4.67
N SER A 111 -4.83 4.77 -4.12
CA SER A 111 -4.04 5.94 -4.48
C SER A 111 -2.63 5.69 -3.98
N LEU A 112 -1.79 5.08 -4.83
CA LEU A 112 -0.33 5.10 -4.76
C LEU A 112 0.08 6.57 -4.92
N PRO A 113 0.27 7.34 -3.83
CA PRO A 113 0.58 8.76 -3.93
C PRO A 113 2.00 8.95 -4.47
N ALA A 114 2.85 7.92 -4.31
CA ALA A 114 4.23 7.90 -4.79
C ALA A 114 4.33 7.72 -6.32
N THR A 115 3.61 6.77 -6.92
CA THR A 115 3.73 6.47 -8.37
C THR A 115 3.06 7.53 -9.25
N MET A 116 1.97 8.15 -8.80
CA MET A 116 1.31 9.22 -9.55
C MET A 116 2.10 10.53 -9.53
N ALA A 117 2.86 10.80 -8.46
CA ALA A 117 3.74 11.96 -8.36
C ALA A 117 4.94 11.82 -9.29
N GLU A 118 5.51 10.62 -9.42
CA GLU A 118 6.59 10.31 -10.35
C GLU A 118 6.14 10.44 -11.82
N LEU A 119 4.99 9.87 -12.17
CA LEU A 119 4.42 9.99 -13.53
C LEU A 119 4.03 11.43 -13.90
N LYS A 120 3.63 12.26 -12.94
CA LYS A 120 3.33 13.67 -13.19
C LYS A 120 4.60 14.51 -13.40
N SER A 121 5.65 14.25 -12.62
CA SER A 121 6.93 14.94 -12.79
C SER A 121 7.57 14.64 -14.15
N ASP A 122 7.40 13.41 -14.65
CA ASP A 122 7.91 13.01 -15.97
C ASP A 122 7.09 13.65 -17.12
N ARG A 123 5.79 13.84 -16.92
CA ARG A 123 4.90 14.56 -17.86
C ARG A 123 5.20 16.06 -17.92
N ASP A 124 5.41 16.70 -16.78
CA ASP A 124 5.68 18.15 -16.71
C ASP A 124 7.09 18.50 -17.23
N MET A 125 7.96 17.50 -17.45
CA MET A 125 9.27 17.67 -18.10
C MET A 125 9.19 17.51 -19.64
N LEU A 126 8.09 16.95 -20.15
CA LEU A 126 7.85 16.73 -21.59
C LEU A 126 6.96 17.79 -22.25
N LEU A 127 6.39 18.72 -21.48
CA LEU A 127 5.60 19.88 -21.94
C LEU A 127 6.31 21.19 -21.57
#